data_AF-A0A9N7YUY3-F1
#
_entry.id   AF-A0A9N7YUY3-F1
#
_cell.length_a   1.000
_cell.length_b   1.000
_cell.length_c   1.000
_cell.angle_alpha   90.00
_cell.angle_beta   90.00
_cell.angle_gamma   90.00
#
_symmetry.space_group_name_H-M   'P 1'
#
loop_
_entity.id
_entity.type
_entity.pdbx_description
1 polymer ?
#
loop_
_entity_poly.entity_id
_entity_poly.type
_entity_poly.pdbx_seq_one_letter_code
_entity_poly.pdbx_strand_id
1 'polypeptide(L)' 'IFISRSYDATTHFETTCDDIKDIYRRMTGSEFDFAEMERKKQDIFGDAAE' A
#
# COMPACT_ATOMS: atom_id res chain seq x y z
N ILE A 1 -4.97 -0.98 -17.19
CA ILE A 1 -4.34 0.32 -16.90
C ILE A 1 -5.00 0.86 -15.64
N PHE A 2 -4.21 1.20 -14.62
CA PHE A 2 -4.72 1.76 -13.36
C PHE A 2 -4.29 3.22 -13.26
N ILE A 3 -5.25 4.12 -13.06
CA ILE A 3 -5.04 5.57 -13.03
C ILE A 3 -5.51 6.07 -11.66
N SER A 4 -4.70 6.92 -11.03
CA SER A 4 -5.02 7.60 -9.78
C SER A 4 -5.88 8.84 -10.00
N ARG A 5 -6.54 9.30 -8.95
CA ARG A 5 -7.22 10.60 -8.93
C ARG A 5 -6.19 11.74 -8.82
N SER A 6 -6.59 12.93 -9.28
CA SER A 6 -5.81 14.15 -9.01
C SER A 6 -5.92 14.54 -7.54
N TYR A 7 -4.88 15.19 -7.00
CA TYR A 7 -4.92 15.73 -5.65
C TYR A 7 -6.07 16.72 -5.49
N ASP A 8 -6.76 16.61 -4.35
CA ASP A 8 -7.75 17.59 -3.94
C ASP A 8 -7.08 18.75 -3.18
N ALA A 9 -7.89 19.67 -2.68
CA ALA A 9 -7.41 20.85 -1.96
C ALA A 9 -7.15 20.59 -0.46
N THR A 10 -7.28 19.36 0.03
CA THR A 10 -7.07 19.06 1.45
C THR A 10 -5.58 19.09 1.80
N THR A 11 -5.26 19.53 3.02
CA THR A 11 -3.87 19.62 3.50
C THR A 11 -3.39 18.35 4.22
N HIS A 12 -4.25 17.33 4.29
CA HIS A 12 -3.98 16.06 4.95
C HIS A 12 -4.16 14.92 3.94
N PHE A 13 -3.36 13.87 4.06
CA PHE A 13 -3.25 12.85 3.02
C PHE A 13 -4.33 11.77 3.04
N GLU A 14 -5.39 11.91 3.83
CA GLU A 14 -6.39 10.85 4.00
C GLU A 14 -7.01 10.41 2.66
N THR A 15 -7.48 11.37 1.86
CA THR A 15 -8.10 11.09 0.55
C THR A 15 -7.12 10.52 -0.47
N THR A 16 -5.85 10.92 -0.37
CA THR A 16 -4.77 10.35 -1.19
C THR A 16 -4.47 8.90 -0.78
N CYS A 17 -4.43 8.61 0.53
CA CYS A 17 -4.23 7.27 1.06
C CYS A 17 -5.35 6.32 0.62
N ASP A 18 -6.59 6.80 0.59
CA ASP A 18 -7.74 6.03 0.11
C ASP A 18 -7.63 5.69 -1.38
N ASP A 19 -7.16 6.63 -2.20
CA ASP A 19 -6.92 6.38 -3.62
C ASP A 19 -5.83 5.31 -3.84
N ILE A 20 -4.74 5.38 -3.07
CA ILE A 20 -3.66 4.38 -3.12
C ILE A 20 -4.20 2.99 -2.75
N LYS A 21 -4.97 2.88 -1.66
CA LYS A 21 -5.57 1.60 -1.24
C LYS A 21 -6.53 1.04 -2.28
N ASP A 22 -7.33 1.89 -2.93
CA ASP A 22 -8.24 1.45 -3.99
C ASP A 22 -7.48 0.92 -5.22
N ILE A 23 -6.44 1.62 -5.66
CA ILE A 23 -5.59 1.17 -6.78
C ILE A 23 -4.92 -0.16 -6.43
N TYR A 24 -4.36 -0.28 -5.23
CA TYR A 24 -3.75 -1.52 -4.77
C TYR A 24 -4.73 -2.68 -4.86
N ARG A 25 -5.92 -2.51 -4.28
CA ARG A 25 -6.98 -3.54 -4.30
C ARG A 25 -7.39 -3.92 -5.73
N ARG A 26 -7.52 -2.96 -6.64
CA ARG A 26 -7.82 -3.22 -8.05
C ARG A 26 -6.70 -3.96 -8.78
N MET A 27 -5.45 -3.73 -8.39
CA MET A 27 -4.28 -4.35 -8.99
C MET A 27 -4.03 -5.77 -8.48
N THR A 28 -4.17 -5.99 -7.16
CA THR A 28 -3.83 -7.26 -6.50
C THR A 28 -5.03 -8.18 -6.31
N GLY A 29 -6.25 -7.63 -6.31
CA GLY A 29 -7.48 -8.36 -5.97
C GLY A 29 -7.68 -8.59 -4.46
N SER A 30 -6.80 -8.04 -3.61
CA SER A 30 -6.83 -8.19 -2.15
C SER A 30 -6.77 -6.83 -1.45
N GLU A 31 -7.29 -6.75 -0.22
CA GLU A 31 -7.15 -5.54 0.58
C GLU A 31 -5.70 -5.35 1.04
N PHE A 32 -5.32 -4.08 1.24
CA PHE A 32 -3.99 -3.76 1.72
C PHE A 32 -3.87 -4.08 3.20
N ASP A 33 -3.02 -5.06 3.54
CA ASP A 33 -2.77 -5.49 4.91
C ASP A 33 -1.34 -5.18 5.36
N PHE A 34 -1.22 -4.36 6.40
CA PHE A 34 0.08 -3.94 6.93
C PHE A 34 0.86 -5.10 7.57
N ALA A 35 0.17 -6.04 8.22
CA ALA A 35 0.82 -7.17 8.87
C ALA A 35 1.38 -8.17 7.83
N GLU A 36 0.73 -8.33 6.68
CA GLU A 36 1.26 -9.07 5.54
C GLU A 36 2.55 -8.44 5.00
N MET A 37 2.58 -7.10 4.88
CA MET A 37 3.78 -6.37 4.44
C MET A 37 4.94 -6.54 5.41
N GLU A 38 4.70 -6.48 6.72
CA GLU A 38 5.74 -6.71 7.74
C GLU A 38 6.26 -8.14 7.72
N ARG A 39 5.39 -9.14 7.56
CA ARG A 39 5.80 -10.55 7.40
C ARG A 39 6.67 -10.76 6.17
N LYS A 40 6.24 -10.27 5.00
CA LYS A 40 7.04 -10.33 3.76
C LYS A 40 8.40 -9.67 3.92
N LYS A 41 8.48 -8.53 4.62
CA LYS A 41 9.75 -7.88 4.93
C LYS A 41 10.64 -8.78 5.79
N GLN A 42 10.08 -9.39 6.85
CA GLN A 42 10.82 -10.33 7.69
C GLN A 42 11.32 -11.56 6.91
N ASP A 43 10.50 -12.11 6.00
CA ASP A 43 10.89 -13.26 5.16
C ASP A 43 12.00 -12.90 4.15
N ILE A 44 12.00 -11.65 3.64
CA ILE A 44 12.99 -11.19 2.64
C ILE A 44 14.34 -10.83 3.29
N PHE A 45 14.33 -10.29 4.51
CA PHE A 45 15.54 -9.84 5.22
C PHE A 45 15.98 -10.79 6.35
N GLY A 46 15.25 -11.87 6.58
CA GLY A 46 15.45 -12.82 7.67
C GLY A 46 16.42 -13.95 7.34
N ASP A 47 17.69 -13.61 7.07
CA ASP A 47 18.87 -14.47 7.34
C ASP A 47 20.19 -13.66 7.27
N ALA A 48 20.18 -12.40 7.71
CA ALA A 48 21.39 -11.55 7.73
C ALA A 48 21.71 -11.03 9.13
N ALA A 49 21.46 -11.85 10.14
CA ALA A 49 21.87 -11.61 11.52
C ALA A 49 22.30 -12.94 12.18
N GLU A 50 23.51 -13.38 11.85
CA GLU A 50 24.41 -14.01 12.82
C GLU A 50 25.41 -12.95 13.30
#